data_AF-A0A4R7BD43-F1
#
_entry.id   AF-A0A4R7BD43-F1
#
_cell.length_a   1.000
_cell.length_b   1.000
_cell.length_c   1.000
_cell.angle_alpha   90.00
_cell.angle_beta   90.00
_cell.angle_gamma   90.00
#
_symmetry.space_group_name_H-M   'P 1'
#
loop_
_entity.id
_entity.type
_entity.pdbx_description
1 polymer ?
#
loop_
_entity_poly.entity_id
_entity_poly.type
_entity_poly.pdbx_seq_one_letter_code
_entity_poly.pdbx_strand_id
1 'polypeptide(L)'
;MNKPEHAAAHAVEEPELKAPESDSALANIAMPLGETILKLQRENGVLMYGILQRNRAVTNQSDFFRVQCRGYAINSNGTWNNFPEDETRFHGSRNCAWVRVDHPSRSITFGPKAGINLSDSLPGTGLDDFLFATVVAWAKGTYPDYSASPGMLMIQAGTSETEKLHKQAFYAKQGFEFEWSDDQQRSGLYYKDKVGRLIGVCDSSMITEFGGEAMLQTLIKQDQERHEMAQHLAKIESMNNAVHQALDKERHTTQALAVALGVVILIGLWAVL
;
A
#
# COMPACT_ATOMS: atom_id res chain seq x y z
N MET A 1 -31.33 -51.04 59.01
CA MET A 1 -30.50 -49.82 58.82
C MET A 1 -29.44 -50.16 57.79
N ASN A 2 -29.57 -49.66 56.56
CA ASN A 2 -28.49 -49.22 55.65
C ASN A 2 -29.05 -49.08 54.24
N LYS A 3 -29.19 -47.82 53.84
CA LYS A 3 -29.57 -47.35 52.51
C LYS A 3 -28.25 -47.18 51.73
N PRO A 4 -28.12 -47.69 50.49
CA PRO A 4 -26.90 -47.47 49.74
C PRO A 4 -26.84 -46.01 49.29
N GLU A 5 -25.71 -45.40 49.58
CA GLU A 5 -25.32 -44.04 49.27
C GLU A 5 -25.07 -43.95 47.76
N HIS A 6 -25.94 -43.21 47.05
CA HIS A 6 -25.72 -42.89 45.65
C HIS A 6 -24.51 -41.95 45.56
N ALA A 7 -23.39 -42.49 45.11
CA ALA A 7 -22.25 -41.69 44.65
C ALA A 7 -22.72 -40.79 43.51
N ALA A 8 -22.81 -39.49 43.79
CA ALA A 8 -23.08 -38.48 42.79
C ALA A 8 -21.91 -38.43 41.81
N ALA A 9 -22.16 -38.83 40.57
CA ALA A 9 -21.25 -38.59 39.47
C ALA A 9 -21.07 -37.07 39.33
N HIS A 10 -19.83 -36.59 39.51
CA HIS A 10 -19.46 -35.24 39.13
C HIS A 10 -19.68 -35.10 37.63
N ALA A 11 -20.76 -34.41 37.24
CA ALA A 11 -20.93 -33.92 35.89
C ALA A 11 -19.75 -32.99 35.59
N VAL A 12 -18.91 -33.40 34.65
CA VAL A 12 -17.93 -32.51 34.05
C VAL A 12 -18.75 -31.45 33.31
N GLU A 13 -18.89 -30.27 33.90
CA GLU A 13 -19.46 -29.10 33.22
C GLU A 13 -18.66 -28.89 31.94
N GLU A 14 -19.30 -29.17 30.81
CA GLU A 14 -18.80 -28.82 29.50
C GLU A 14 -18.62 -27.29 29.49
N PRO A 15 -17.39 -26.76 29.34
CA PRO A 15 -17.16 -25.34 29.53
C PRO A 15 -17.99 -24.57 28.51
N GLU A 16 -18.94 -23.77 29.00
CA GLU A 16 -19.78 -22.92 28.16
C GLU A 16 -18.86 -22.06 27.28
N LEU A 17 -19.04 -22.18 25.96
CA LEU A 17 -18.33 -21.37 24.98
C LEU A 17 -18.70 -19.90 25.22
N LYS A 18 -17.79 -19.18 25.88
CA LYS A 18 -17.92 -17.73 26.09
C LYS A 18 -18.12 -17.04 24.75
N ALA A 19 -18.97 -16.02 24.72
CA ALA A 19 -19.23 -15.25 23.50
C ALA A 19 -17.92 -14.67 22.93
N PRO A 20 -17.73 -14.70 21.59
CA PRO A 20 -16.54 -14.13 20.96
C PRO A 20 -16.41 -12.63 21.22
N GLU A 21 -15.20 -12.17 21.53
CA GLU A 21 -14.93 -10.75 21.81
C GLU A 21 -15.14 -9.87 20.57
N SER A 22 -15.67 -8.66 20.72
CA SER A 22 -15.95 -7.78 19.58
C SER A 22 -14.66 -7.27 18.92
N ASP A 23 -14.68 -7.14 17.60
CA ASP A 23 -13.56 -6.61 16.82
C ASP A 23 -13.22 -5.17 17.23
N SER A 24 -14.21 -4.32 17.50
CA SER A 24 -14.01 -2.95 18.01
C SER A 24 -13.30 -2.92 19.36
N ALA A 25 -13.60 -3.84 20.28
CA ALA A 25 -12.93 -3.88 21.58
C ALA A 25 -11.46 -4.28 21.43
N LEU A 26 -11.19 -5.32 20.64
CA LEU A 26 -9.82 -5.78 20.35
C LEU A 26 -9.01 -4.72 19.59
N ALA A 27 -9.66 -3.99 18.69
CA ALA A 27 -9.06 -2.88 17.95
C ALA A 27 -8.61 -1.72 18.85
N ASN A 28 -9.29 -1.48 19.98
CA ASN A 28 -8.95 -0.41 20.93
C ASN A 28 -7.78 -0.75 21.84
N ILE A 29 -7.57 -2.03 22.13
CA ILE A 29 -6.45 -2.51 22.96
C ILE A 29 -5.23 -2.95 22.13
N ALA A 30 -5.35 -2.97 20.80
CA ALA A 30 -4.28 -3.40 19.90
C ALA A 30 -3.07 -2.46 19.98
N MET A 31 -1.89 -3.03 20.18
CA MET A 31 -0.63 -2.31 20.23
C MET A 31 0.05 -2.29 18.85
N PRO A 32 0.70 -1.18 18.47
CA PRO A 32 1.46 -1.13 17.22
C PRO A 32 2.72 -1.99 17.31
N LEU A 33 2.89 -2.89 16.35
CA LEU A 33 4.07 -3.74 16.20
C LEU A 33 5.19 -3.05 15.42
N GLY A 34 4.84 -2.09 14.57
CA GLY A 34 5.79 -1.33 13.77
C GLY A 34 5.16 -0.68 12.56
N GLU A 35 5.96 0.18 11.93
CA GLU A 35 5.61 0.90 10.70
C GLU A 35 6.64 0.62 9.61
N THR A 36 6.17 0.44 8.39
CA THR A 36 7.00 0.28 7.20
C THR A 36 6.50 1.19 6.08
N ILE A 37 7.36 1.50 5.12
CA ILE A 37 7.02 2.38 4.00
C ILE A 37 6.54 1.50 2.86
N LEU A 38 5.42 1.85 2.26
CA LEU A 38 4.94 1.25 1.02
C LEU A 38 5.18 2.19 -0.14
N LYS A 39 5.78 1.67 -1.19
CA LYS A 39 5.76 2.25 -2.52
C LYS A 39 4.68 1.55 -3.32
N LEU A 40 3.71 2.32 -3.79
CA LEU A 40 2.60 1.86 -4.62
C LEU A 40 2.78 2.44 -6.03
N GLN A 41 2.53 1.64 -7.04
CA GLN A 41 2.57 2.05 -8.44
C GLN A 41 1.27 1.65 -9.13
N ARG A 42 0.58 2.62 -9.74
CA ARG A 42 -0.57 2.32 -10.60
C ARG A 42 -0.11 1.82 -11.97
N GLU A 43 -1.02 1.17 -12.69
CA GLU A 43 -0.83 0.76 -14.08
C GLU A 43 -0.42 1.92 -15.01
N ASN A 44 -0.90 3.14 -14.74
CA ASN A 44 -0.55 4.34 -15.51
C ASN A 44 0.83 4.93 -15.15
N GLY A 45 1.61 4.28 -14.29
CA GLY A 45 2.94 4.71 -13.87
C GLY A 45 2.97 5.74 -12.73
N VAL A 46 1.82 6.18 -12.22
CA VAL A 46 1.76 7.09 -11.06
C VAL A 46 2.31 6.39 -9.82
N LEU A 47 3.33 7.00 -9.22
CA LEU A 47 3.97 6.53 -7.99
C LEU A 47 3.35 7.19 -6.77
N MET A 48 3.17 6.40 -5.72
CA MET A 48 2.66 6.83 -4.42
C MET A 48 3.51 6.22 -3.32
N TYR A 49 3.66 6.97 -2.24
CA TYR A 49 4.22 6.49 -0.99
C TYR A 49 3.16 6.52 0.10
N GLY A 50 3.11 5.45 0.88
CA GLY A 50 2.26 5.31 2.06
C GLY A 50 3.02 4.72 3.23
N ILE A 51 2.39 4.73 4.39
CA ILE A 51 2.91 4.11 5.61
C ILE A 51 1.96 2.97 5.99
N LEU A 52 2.53 1.78 6.14
CA LEU A 52 1.86 0.58 6.60
C LEU A 52 2.12 0.41 8.10
N GLN A 53 1.06 0.29 8.87
CA GLN A 53 1.11 0.01 10.30
C GLN A 53 0.49 -1.36 10.57
N ARG A 54 1.16 -2.15 11.41
CA ARG A 54 0.67 -3.45 11.86
C ARG A 54 0.38 -3.37 13.35
N ASN A 55 -0.82 -3.77 13.75
CA ASN A 55 -1.26 -3.75 15.15
C ASN A 55 -1.66 -5.16 15.58
N ARG A 56 -1.38 -5.50 16.84
CA ARG A 56 -1.77 -6.79 17.42
C ARG A 56 -2.36 -6.60 18.81
N ALA A 57 -3.42 -7.34 19.10
CA ALA A 57 -3.92 -7.56 20.45
C ALA A 57 -3.92 -9.05 20.76
N VAL A 58 -3.66 -9.39 22.01
CA VAL A 58 -3.69 -10.77 22.53
C VAL A 58 -4.46 -10.72 23.84
N THR A 59 -5.54 -11.49 23.93
CA THR A 59 -6.31 -11.70 25.16
C THR A 59 -6.27 -13.17 25.53
N ASN A 60 -6.92 -13.54 26.64
CA ASN A 60 -7.05 -14.96 27.01
C ASN A 60 -7.99 -15.73 26.06
N GLN A 61 -8.85 -15.04 25.32
CA GLN A 61 -9.86 -15.67 24.46
C GLN A 61 -9.56 -15.49 22.97
N SER A 62 -8.96 -14.36 22.60
CA SER A 62 -8.84 -13.95 21.20
C SER A 62 -7.48 -13.34 20.89
N ASP A 63 -7.03 -13.59 19.67
CA ASP A 63 -5.92 -12.87 19.05
C ASP A 63 -6.49 -11.95 17.96
N PHE A 64 -5.99 -10.72 17.89
CA PHE A 64 -6.36 -9.76 16.86
C PHE A 64 -5.14 -9.26 16.14
N PHE A 65 -5.18 -9.26 14.82
CA PHE A 65 -4.13 -8.69 13.98
C PHE A 65 -4.76 -7.80 12.93
N ARG A 66 -4.23 -6.59 12.80
CA ARG A 66 -4.73 -5.57 11.87
C ARG A 66 -3.58 -4.95 11.12
N VAL A 67 -3.81 -4.71 9.84
CA VAL A 67 -2.89 -4.00 8.96
C VAL A 67 -3.63 -2.79 8.41
N GLN A 68 -3.03 -1.61 8.53
CA GLN A 68 -3.60 -0.34 8.07
C GLN A 68 -2.59 0.42 7.24
N CYS A 69 -3.04 1.06 6.16
CA CYS A 69 -2.22 1.92 5.32
C CYS A 69 -2.77 3.34 5.32
N ARG A 70 -1.86 4.33 5.33
CA ARG A 70 -2.19 5.74 5.08
C ARG A 70 -1.36 6.28 3.93
N GLY A 71 -1.92 7.19 3.15
CA GLY A 71 -1.20 7.88 2.09
C GLY A 71 -0.23 8.91 2.67
N TYR A 72 0.93 9.08 2.03
CA TYR A 72 1.90 10.11 2.38
C TYR A 72 2.08 11.09 1.23
N ALA A 73 2.62 10.63 0.10
CA ALA A 73 2.86 11.47 -1.07
C ALA A 73 2.48 10.76 -2.38
N ILE A 74 1.94 11.52 -3.33
CA ILE A 74 1.56 11.08 -4.67
C ILE A 74 2.34 11.89 -5.71
N ASN A 75 2.85 11.21 -6.74
CA ASN A 75 3.49 11.86 -7.87
C ASN A 75 2.43 12.19 -8.93
N SER A 76 2.08 13.47 -9.05
CA SER A 76 1.17 13.98 -10.06
C SER A 76 1.98 14.73 -11.11
N ASN A 77 2.13 14.14 -12.31
CA ASN A 77 2.80 14.75 -13.46
C ASN A 77 4.26 15.18 -13.19
N GLY A 78 5.01 14.38 -12.44
CA GLY A 78 6.42 14.65 -12.12
C GLY A 78 6.62 15.48 -10.83
N THR A 79 5.54 15.98 -10.23
CA THR A 79 5.60 16.73 -8.97
C THR A 79 5.04 15.90 -7.82
N TRP A 80 5.80 15.79 -6.74
CA TRP A 80 5.34 15.16 -5.50
C TRP A 80 4.42 16.10 -4.73
N ASN A 81 3.22 15.63 -4.44
CA ASN A 81 2.24 16.31 -3.60
C ASN A 81 1.88 15.42 -2.42
N ASN A 82 1.54 16.02 -1.28
CA ASN A 82 0.99 15.25 -0.16
C ASN A 82 -0.41 14.74 -0.53
N PHE A 83 -0.78 13.60 0.05
CA PHE A 83 -2.17 13.15 0.00
C PHE A 83 -3.09 14.17 0.69
N PRO A 84 -4.38 14.26 0.29
CA PRO A 84 -5.38 15.04 1.02
C PRO A 84 -5.41 14.65 2.50
N GLU A 85 -5.67 15.59 3.41
CA GLU A 85 -5.55 15.36 4.86
C GLU A 85 -6.33 14.13 5.36
N ASP A 86 -7.50 13.85 4.78
CA ASP A 86 -8.30 12.67 5.13
C ASP A 86 -7.51 11.37 4.87
N GLU A 87 -6.77 11.28 3.77
CA GLU A 87 -6.02 10.07 3.39
C GLU A 87 -4.68 9.92 4.13
N THR A 88 -4.23 10.97 4.85
CA THR A 88 -2.98 10.96 5.62
C THR A 88 -3.11 10.33 7.01
N ARG A 89 -4.32 9.90 7.39
CA ARG A 89 -4.63 9.30 8.70
C ARG A 89 -4.94 7.81 8.57
N PHE A 90 -4.69 7.06 9.64
CA PHE A 90 -5.14 5.67 9.72
C PHE A 90 -6.64 5.63 10.00
N HIS A 91 -7.39 5.01 9.10
CA HIS A 91 -8.83 4.79 9.25
C HIS A 91 -9.11 3.37 9.75
N GLY A 92 -10.10 3.23 10.63
CA GLY A 92 -10.54 1.92 11.12
C GLY A 92 -11.41 1.14 10.12
N SER A 93 -11.93 1.83 9.09
CA SER A 93 -12.89 1.28 8.12
C SER A 93 -12.40 1.31 6.66
N ARG A 94 -11.33 2.08 6.38
CA ARG A 94 -10.71 2.24 5.06
C ARG A 94 -9.24 1.91 5.13
N ASN A 95 -8.68 1.46 4.00
CA ASN A 95 -7.27 1.11 3.84
C ASN A 95 -6.78 0.13 4.91
N CYS A 96 -7.65 -0.78 5.35
CA CYS A 96 -7.36 -1.68 6.45
C CYS A 96 -7.91 -3.09 6.20
N ALA A 97 -7.13 -4.08 6.63
CA ALA A 97 -7.56 -5.47 6.77
C ALA A 97 -7.33 -5.91 8.21
N TRP A 98 -8.16 -6.82 8.70
CA TRP A 98 -7.96 -7.39 10.03
C TRP A 98 -8.40 -8.84 10.07
N VAL A 99 -7.90 -9.52 11.09
CA VAL A 99 -8.25 -10.89 11.41
C VAL A 99 -8.39 -11.02 12.92
N ARG A 100 -9.46 -11.71 13.32
CA ARG A 100 -9.77 -12.03 14.71
C ARG A 100 -9.81 -13.54 14.85
N VAL A 101 -9.00 -14.05 15.76
CA VAL A 101 -8.91 -15.45 16.11
C VAL A 101 -9.70 -15.66 17.39
N ASP A 102 -10.56 -16.66 17.43
CA ASP A 102 -11.29 -17.07 18.62
C ASP A 102 -10.78 -18.45 19.05
N HIS A 103 -10.07 -18.51 20.18
CA HIS A 103 -9.47 -19.74 20.67
C HIS A 103 -10.50 -20.79 21.12
N PRO A 104 -11.60 -20.43 21.84
CA PRO A 104 -12.63 -21.38 22.24
C PRO A 104 -13.27 -22.12 21.06
N SER A 105 -13.66 -21.42 19.99
CA SER A 105 -14.27 -22.06 18.81
C SER A 105 -13.25 -22.56 17.77
N ARG A 106 -11.96 -22.29 17.97
CA ARG A 106 -10.88 -22.55 17.00
C ARG A 106 -11.19 -22.01 15.60
N SER A 107 -11.80 -20.83 15.55
CA SER A 107 -12.22 -20.19 14.31
C SER A 107 -11.57 -18.82 14.13
N ILE A 108 -11.44 -18.41 12.87
CA ILE A 108 -10.81 -17.16 12.45
C ILE A 108 -11.79 -16.37 11.59
N THR A 109 -12.14 -15.17 12.06
CA THR A 109 -12.95 -14.22 11.32
C THR A 109 -12.04 -13.23 10.59
N PHE A 110 -12.22 -13.10 9.28
CA PHE A 110 -11.55 -12.09 8.46
C PHE A 110 -12.43 -10.86 8.27
N GLY A 111 -11.81 -9.70 8.16
CA GLY A 111 -12.53 -8.47 7.88
C GLY A 111 -11.69 -7.41 7.17
N PRO A 112 -12.36 -6.35 6.69
CA PRO A 112 -13.76 -5.98 6.93
C PRO A 112 -14.78 -6.86 6.17
N LYS A 113 -15.95 -7.09 6.77
CA LYS A 113 -16.98 -8.02 6.22
C LYS A 113 -17.49 -7.62 4.83
N ALA A 114 -17.51 -6.33 4.53
CA ALA A 114 -17.98 -5.78 3.25
C ALA A 114 -16.90 -5.77 2.16
N GLY A 115 -15.71 -6.31 2.43
CA GLY A 115 -14.52 -6.14 1.60
C GLY A 115 -13.64 -4.97 2.06
N ILE A 116 -12.46 -4.87 1.46
CA ILE A 116 -11.51 -3.80 1.76
C ILE A 116 -11.96 -2.52 1.04
N ASN A 117 -12.31 -1.49 1.80
CA ASN A 117 -12.60 -0.18 1.23
C ASN A 117 -11.31 0.64 1.14
N LEU A 118 -10.96 1.10 -0.05
CA LEU A 118 -9.83 2.00 -0.25
C LEU A 118 -10.29 3.46 -0.20
N SER A 119 -9.39 4.38 0.18
CA SER A 119 -9.60 5.82 -0.02
C SER A 119 -9.52 6.18 -1.51
N ASP A 120 -10.15 7.29 -1.91
CA ASP A 120 -10.44 7.62 -3.32
C ASP A 120 -9.23 7.62 -4.26
N SER A 121 -8.03 7.93 -3.74
CA SER A 121 -6.80 7.97 -4.53
C SER A 121 -5.92 6.71 -4.44
N LEU A 122 -6.40 5.63 -3.80
CA LEU A 122 -5.71 4.34 -3.76
C LEU A 122 -6.29 3.21 -4.64
N PRO A 123 -7.47 3.28 -5.30
CA PRO A 123 -7.93 2.21 -6.17
C PRO A 123 -6.97 1.97 -7.35
N GLY A 124 -6.88 0.73 -7.80
CA GLY A 124 -6.01 0.33 -8.92
C GLY A 124 -4.52 0.24 -8.58
N THR A 125 -4.17 0.22 -7.29
CA THR A 125 -2.79 0.01 -6.80
C THR A 125 -2.52 -1.42 -6.35
N GLY A 126 -3.55 -2.26 -6.24
CA GLY A 126 -3.48 -3.60 -5.64
C GLY A 126 -3.38 -3.59 -4.11
N LEU A 127 -3.56 -2.43 -3.46
CA LEU A 127 -3.40 -2.29 -2.01
C LEU A 127 -4.41 -3.12 -1.22
N ASP A 128 -5.64 -3.24 -1.71
CA ASP A 128 -6.69 -4.10 -1.16
C ASP A 128 -6.28 -5.57 -1.13
N ASP A 129 -5.83 -6.11 -2.26
CA ASP A 129 -5.32 -7.47 -2.39
C ASP A 129 -4.11 -7.68 -1.45
N PHE A 130 -3.19 -6.72 -1.38
CA PHE A 130 -2.01 -6.78 -0.51
C PHE A 130 -2.36 -6.78 0.98
N LEU A 131 -3.23 -5.86 1.43
CA LEU A 131 -3.65 -5.76 2.83
C LEU A 131 -4.33 -7.06 3.28
N PHE A 132 -5.23 -7.59 2.44
CA PHE A 132 -5.95 -8.81 2.75
C PHE A 132 -5.05 -10.05 2.72
N ALA A 133 -4.18 -10.19 1.70
CA ALA A 133 -3.19 -11.26 1.65
C ALA A 133 -2.26 -11.23 2.87
N THR A 134 -1.88 -10.05 3.38
CA THR A 134 -1.02 -9.91 4.56
C THR A 134 -1.68 -10.48 5.82
N VAL A 135 -2.96 -10.19 6.06
CA VAL A 135 -3.68 -10.76 7.23
C VAL A 135 -3.95 -12.26 7.07
N VAL A 136 -4.20 -12.73 5.84
CA VAL A 136 -4.33 -14.15 5.52
C VAL A 136 -3.01 -14.89 5.76
N ALA A 137 -1.89 -14.34 5.31
CA ALA A 137 -0.56 -14.90 5.51
C ALA A 137 -0.22 -15.01 7.00
N TRP A 138 -0.51 -13.98 7.79
CA TRP A 138 -0.33 -14.01 9.24
C TRP A 138 -1.17 -15.11 9.90
N ALA A 139 -2.45 -15.22 9.54
CA ALA A 139 -3.36 -16.21 10.11
C ALA A 139 -2.93 -17.64 9.73
N LYS A 140 -2.51 -17.84 8.48
CA LYS A 140 -1.97 -19.09 7.95
C LYS A 140 -0.68 -19.51 8.66
N GLY A 141 0.23 -18.57 8.92
CA GLY A 141 1.48 -18.86 9.62
C GLY A 141 1.30 -19.16 11.11
N THR A 142 0.33 -18.51 11.76
CA THR A 142 0.15 -18.61 13.22
C THR A 142 -0.83 -19.71 13.62
N TYR A 143 -1.93 -19.88 12.87
CA TYR A 143 -3.05 -20.75 13.21
C TYR A 143 -3.55 -21.58 12.01
N PRO A 144 -2.70 -22.41 11.38
CA PRO A 144 -3.04 -23.14 10.15
C PRO A 144 -4.18 -24.16 10.32
N ASP A 145 -4.35 -24.70 11.53
CA ASP A 145 -5.36 -25.73 11.83
C ASP A 145 -6.73 -25.17 12.24
N TYR A 146 -6.89 -23.86 12.28
CA TYR A 146 -8.16 -23.23 12.63
C TYR A 146 -9.04 -23.13 11.37
N SER A 147 -10.35 -23.09 11.56
CA SER A 147 -11.30 -22.87 10.47
C SER A 147 -11.51 -21.39 10.21
N ALA A 148 -11.80 -21.02 8.96
CA ALA A 148 -12.24 -19.67 8.67
C ALA A 148 -13.75 -19.58 8.95
N SER A 149 -14.15 -18.69 9.85
CA SER A 149 -15.55 -18.43 10.16
C SER A 149 -16.27 -17.96 8.88
N PRO A 150 -17.47 -18.51 8.56
CA PRO A 150 -18.21 -18.09 7.38
C PRO A 150 -18.52 -16.59 7.41
N GLY A 151 -18.17 -15.89 6.35
CA GLY A 151 -18.49 -14.48 6.17
C GLY A 151 -19.56 -14.31 5.11
N MET A 152 -20.48 -13.36 5.32
CA MET A 152 -21.54 -13.09 4.36
C MET A 152 -21.04 -12.14 3.26
N LEU A 153 -21.19 -12.58 2.01
CA LEU A 153 -20.96 -11.79 0.82
C LEU A 153 -22.31 -11.32 0.27
N MET A 154 -22.56 -10.01 0.34
CA MET A 154 -23.76 -9.38 -0.20
C MET A 154 -23.39 -8.49 -1.38
N ILE A 155 -24.04 -8.74 -2.52
CA ILE A 155 -23.96 -7.88 -3.72
C ILE A 155 -25.26 -7.07 -3.78
N GLN A 156 -25.12 -5.75 -3.81
CA GLN A 156 -26.26 -4.84 -3.83
C GLN A 156 -27.03 -4.95 -5.16
N ALA A 157 -28.34 -4.72 -5.10
CA ALA A 157 -29.17 -4.69 -6.30
C ALA A 157 -28.76 -3.50 -7.20
N GLY A 158 -28.50 -3.77 -8.48
CA GLY A 158 -28.06 -2.76 -9.46
C GLY A 158 -26.54 -2.68 -9.66
N THR A 159 -25.74 -3.46 -8.92
CA THR A 159 -24.31 -3.63 -9.18
C THR A 159 -24.08 -4.31 -10.54
N SER A 160 -23.10 -3.82 -11.30
CA SER A 160 -22.73 -4.39 -12.60
C SER A 160 -22.21 -5.83 -12.47
N GLU A 161 -22.36 -6.64 -13.52
CA GLU A 161 -21.86 -8.03 -13.52
C GLU A 161 -20.34 -8.09 -13.34
N THR A 162 -19.62 -7.11 -13.86
CA THR A 162 -18.17 -6.95 -13.71
C THR A 162 -17.75 -6.69 -12.27
N GLU A 163 -18.44 -5.80 -11.56
CA GLU A 163 -18.17 -5.55 -10.12
C GLU A 163 -18.50 -6.76 -9.25
N LYS A 164 -19.57 -7.48 -9.59
CA LYS A 164 -19.90 -8.75 -8.93
C LYS A 164 -18.76 -9.76 -9.09
N LEU A 165 -18.30 -9.98 -10.32
CA LEU A 165 -17.19 -10.89 -10.60
C LEU A 165 -15.91 -10.43 -9.89
N HIS A 166 -15.65 -9.13 -9.82
CA HIS A 166 -14.49 -8.59 -9.11
C HIS A 166 -14.51 -8.93 -7.62
N LYS A 167 -15.65 -8.74 -6.94
CA LYS A 167 -15.81 -9.10 -5.52
C LYS A 167 -15.65 -10.60 -5.27
N GLN A 168 -16.20 -11.44 -6.15
CA GLN A 168 -16.03 -12.88 -6.06
C GLN A 168 -14.57 -13.29 -6.28
N ALA A 169 -13.93 -12.75 -7.32
CA ALA A 169 -12.54 -13.01 -7.65
C ALA A 169 -11.59 -12.61 -6.51
N PHE A 170 -11.87 -11.51 -5.80
CA PHE A 170 -11.08 -11.07 -4.65
C PHE A 170 -10.93 -12.15 -3.57
N TYR A 171 -12.03 -12.75 -3.09
CA TYR A 171 -11.96 -13.82 -2.09
C TYR A 171 -11.47 -15.15 -2.69
N ALA A 172 -11.86 -15.45 -3.94
CA ALA A 172 -11.41 -16.66 -4.64
C ALA A 172 -9.89 -16.69 -4.81
N LYS A 173 -9.24 -15.55 -5.11
CA LYS A 173 -7.77 -15.41 -5.21
C LYS A 173 -7.04 -15.80 -3.92
N GLN A 174 -7.68 -15.66 -2.76
CA GLN A 174 -7.12 -16.08 -1.48
C GLN A 174 -7.46 -17.53 -1.12
N GLY A 175 -8.22 -18.22 -1.96
CA GLY A 175 -8.59 -19.62 -1.81
C GLY A 175 -9.86 -19.85 -1.00
N PHE A 176 -10.70 -18.84 -0.78
CA PHE A 176 -12.01 -19.02 -0.15
C PHE A 176 -12.98 -19.77 -1.07
N GLU A 177 -13.86 -20.55 -0.45
CA GLU A 177 -14.96 -21.27 -1.10
C GLU A 177 -16.27 -20.54 -0.86
N PHE A 178 -17.25 -20.74 -1.72
CA PHE A 178 -18.54 -20.04 -1.66
C PHE A 178 -19.72 -21.00 -1.60
N GLU A 179 -20.68 -20.69 -0.74
CA GLU A 179 -22.00 -21.31 -0.70
C GLU A 179 -23.04 -20.22 -1.00
N TRP A 180 -23.68 -20.32 -2.16
CA TRP A 180 -24.63 -19.32 -2.63
C TRP A 180 -26.05 -19.64 -2.14
N SER A 181 -26.74 -18.61 -1.65
CA SER A 181 -28.13 -18.74 -1.19
C SER A 181 -29.17 -18.56 -2.31
N ASP A 182 -28.75 -18.00 -3.45
CA ASP A 182 -29.61 -17.70 -4.59
C ASP A 182 -28.95 -18.06 -5.93
N ASP A 183 -29.76 -18.44 -6.93
CA ASP A 183 -29.28 -18.78 -8.28
C ASP A 183 -28.58 -17.60 -8.96
N GLN A 184 -28.92 -16.37 -8.57
CA GLN A 184 -28.29 -15.16 -9.08
C GLN A 184 -27.00 -14.80 -8.35
N GLN A 185 -26.57 -15.61 -7.37
CA GLN A 185 -25.36 -15.44 -6.57
C GLN A 185 -25.18 -14.01 -6.03
N ARG A 186 -26.28 -13.39 -5.58
CA ARG A 186 -26.28 -12.06 -4.96
C ARG A 186 -25.97 -12.12 -3.47
N SER A 187 -26.26 -13.25 -2.84
CA SER A 187 -26.03 -13.49 -1.42
C SER A 187 -25.42 -14.86 -1.24
N GLY A 188 -24.29 -14.94 -0.53
CA GLY A 188 -23.65 -16.20 -0.23
C GLY A 188 -22.73 -16.11 0.98
N LEU A 189 -22.29 -17.26 1.48
CA LEU A 189 -21.26 -17.35 2.49
C LEU A 189 -19.94 -17.67 1.82
N TYR A 190 -18.88 -16.97 2.21
CA TYR A 190 -17.52 -17.42 1.93
C TYR A 190 -16.95 -18.12 3.17
N TYR A 191 -16.26 -19.23 2.98
CA TYR A 191 -15.71 -20.02 4.09
C TYR A 191 -14.45 -20.79 3.67
N LYS A 192 -13.80 -21.40 4.67
CA LYS A 192 -12.71 -22.35 4.46
C LYS A 192 -12.56 -23.27 5.67
N ASP A 193 -12.45 -24.57 5.45
CA ASP A 193 -12.29 -25.55 6.53
C ASP A 193 -11.03 -25.33 7.37
N LYS A 194 -9.93 -25.01 6.69
CA LYS A 194 -8.62 -24.78 7.31
C LYS A 194 -7.96 -23.56 6.71
N VAL A 195 -7.56 -22.64 7.57
CA VAL A 195 -6.82 -21.42 7.22
C VAL A 195 -5.47 -21.76 6.58
N GLY A 196 -4.86 -22.89 6.96
CA GLY A 196 -3.64 -23.40 6.32
C GLY A 196 -3.74 -23.65 4.81
N ARG A 197 -4.97 -23.86 4.29
CA ARG A 197 -5.24 -24.06 2.86
C ARG A 197 -5.48 -22.76 2.09
N LEU A 198 -5.53 -21.61 2.77
CA LEU A 198 -5.60 -20.32 2.10
C LEU A 198 -4.27 -20.03 1.39
N ILE A 199 -4.32 -19.15 0.39
CA ILE A 199 -3.14 -18.83 -0.42
C ILE A 199 -2.26 -17.84 0.36
N GLY A 200 -2.79 -16.66 0.70
CA GLY A 200 -2.06 -15.64 1.47
C GLY A 200 -0.91 -15.02 0.68
N VAL A 201 -1.04 -14.98 -0.65
CA VAL A 201 -0.06 -14.39 -1.56
C VAL A 201 -0.77 -13.33 -2.38
N CYS A 202 -0.10 -12.21 -2.62
CA CYS A 202 -0.54 -11.21 -3.58
C CYS A 202 0.54 -11.03 -4.66
N ASP A 203 0.14 -10.70 -5.87
CA ASP A 203 1.06 -10.30 -6.92
C ASP A 203 1.59 -8.90 -6.60
N SER A 204 2.78 -8.83 -6.01
CA SER A 204 3.37 -7.59 -5.48
C SER A 204 4.13 -6.77 -6.54
N SER A 205 3.83 -6.92 -7.82
CA SER A 205 4.56 -6.20 -8.89
C SER A 205 4.39 -4.67 -8.77
N MET A 206 3.24 -4.23 -8.23
CA MET A 206 2.87 -2.83 -8.04
C MET A 206 3.16 -2.30 -6.63
N ILE A 207 3.54 -3.17 -5.70
CA ILE A 207 3.69 -2.83 -4.29
C ILE A 207 5.05 -3.30 -3.79
N THR A 208 5.84 -2.36 -3.29
CA THR A 208 7.13 -2.66 -2.65
C THR A 208 7.13 -2.15 -1.22
N GLU A 209 7.42 -3.04 -0.29
CA GLU A 209 7.62 -2.69 1.12
C GLU A 209 9.09 -2.39 1.39
N PHE A 210 9.35 -1.24 2.02
CA PHE A 210 10.67 -0.81 2.44
C PHE A 210 10.73 -0.76 3.96
N GLY A 211 11.70 -1.48 4.53
CA GLY A 211 12.17 -1.24 5.88
C GLY A 211 12.94 0.08 5.98
N GLY A 212 13.14 0.58 7.20
CA GLY A 212 13.83 1.86 7.44
C GLY A 212 15.23 1.91 6.82
N GLU A 213 16.02 0.84 6.94
CA GLU A 213 17.36 0.76 6.36
C GLU A 213 17.34 0.82 4.82
N ALA A 214 16.45 0.05 4.18
CA ALA A 214 16.32 0.03 2.73
C ALA A 214 15.90 1.40 2.17
N MET A 215 15.05 2.13 2.90
CA MET A 215 14.68 3.50 2.55
C MET A 215 15.88 4.44 2.68
N LEU A 216 16.67 4.35 3.75
CA LEU A 216 17.88 5.15 3.92
C LEU A 216 18.90 4.90 2.81
N GLN A 217 19.11 3.63 2.42
CA GLN A 217 19.96 3.29 1.29
C GLN A 217 19.47 3.90 -0.03
N THR A 218 18.14 3.90 -0.24
CA THR A 218 17.53 4.54 -1.41
C THR A 218 17.76 6.05 -1.41
N LEU A 219 17.62 6.71 -0.25
CA LEU A 219 17.88 8.14 -0.11
C LEU A 219 19.35 8.49 -0.36
N ILE A 220 20.29 7.70 0.16
CA ILE A 220 21.72 7.87 -0.08
C ILE A 220 22.03 7.77 -1.58
N LYS A 221 21.48 6.75 -2.25
CA LYS A 221 21.67 6.56 -3.69
C LYS A 221 21.11 7.73 -4.49
N GLN A 222 19.91 8.21 -4.15
CA GLN A 222 19.30 9.36 -4.81
C GLN A 222 20.11 10.65 -4.60
N ASP A 223 20.69 10.86 -3.42
CA ASP A 223 21.52 12.03 -3.15
C ASP A 223 22.80 12.02 -3.98
N GLN A 224 23.45 10.85 -4.10
CA GLN A 224 24.62 10.65 -4.96
C GLN A 224 24.30 10.94 -6.44
N GLU A 225 23.23 10.35 -6.97
CA GLU A 225 22.79 10.57 -8.35
C GLU A 225 22.48 12.05 -8.62
N ARG A 226 21.84 12.74 -7.66
CA ARG A 226 21.57 14.18 -7.76
C ARG A 226 22.85 15.00 -7.76
N HIS A 227 23.83 14.63 -6.95
CA HIS A 227 25.12 15.31 -6.91
C HIS A 227 25.88 15.16 -8.24
N GLU A 228 25.94 13.95 -8.79
CA GLU A 228 26.53 13.67 -10.10
C GLU A 228 25.85 14.46 -11.22
N MET A 229 24.51 14.48 -11.22
CA MET A 229 23.74 15.22 -12.21
C MET A 229 23.99 16.73 -12.10
N ALA A 230 24.10 17.28 -10.89
CA ALA A 230 24.42 18.69 -10.67
C ALA A 230 25.82 19.05 -11.20
N GLN A 231 26.81 18.17 -11.02
CA GLN A 231 28.15 18.37 -11.58
C GLN A 231 28.15 18.35 -13.12
N HIS A 232 27.37 17.44 -13.71
CA HIS A 232 27.20 17.38 -15.17
C HIS A 232 26.56 18.66 -15.71
N LEU A 233 25.51 19.16 -15.07
CA LEU A 233 24.87 20.43 -15.44
C LEU A 233 25.85 21.60 -15.33
N ALA A 234 26.60 21.71 -14.23
CA ALA A 234 27.60 22.76 -14.05
C ALA A 234 28.69 22.72 -15.13
N LYS A 235 29.11 21.52 -15.54
CA LYS A 235 30.08 21.35 -16.63
C LYS A 235 29.51 21.82 -17.96
N ILE A 236 28.30 21.40 -18.32
CA ILE A 236 27.63 21.82 -19.55
C ILE A 236 27.43 23.33 -19.58
N GLU A 237 27.00 23.91 -18.47
CA GLU A 237 26.82 25.36 -18.34
C GLU A 237 28.15 26.12 -18.49
N SER A 238 29.22 25.62 -17.88
CA SER A 238 30.56 26.21 -18.05
C SER A 238 31.06 26.16 -19.49
N MET A 239 30.80 25.06 -20.21
CA MET A 239 31.15 24.92 -21.62
C MET A 239 30.32 25.87 -22.49
N ASN A 240 29.03 25.99 -22.22
CA ASN A 240 28.15 26.89 -22.96
C ASN A 240 28.57 28.36 -22.77
N ASN A 241 28.86 28.74 -21.52
CA ASN A 241 29.34 30.08 -21.19
C ASN A 241 30.69 30.39 -21.86
N ALA A 242 31.60 29.42 -21.91
CA ALA A 242 32.88 29.58 -22.60
C ALA A 242 32.70 29.77 -24.12
N VAL A 243 31.79 29.02 -24.73
CA VAL A 243 31.45 29.17 -26.16
C VAL A 243 30.83 30.53 -26.44
N HIS A 244 29.88 30.98 -25.61
CA HIS A 244 29.30 32.32 -25.73
C HIS A 244 30.35 33.43 -25.60
N GLN A 245 31.27 33.32 -24.63
CA GLN A 245 32.38 34.27 -24.49
C GLN A 245 33.33 34.26 -25.68
N ALA A 246 33.59 33.10 -26.30
CA ALA A 246 34.41 33.01 -27.50
C ALA A 246 33.72 33.69 -28.69
N LEU A 247 32.42 33.44 -28.89
CA LEU A 247 31.59 34.10 -29.91
C LEU A 247 31.57 35.62 -29.73
N ASP A 248 31.41 36.12 -28.49
CA ASP A 248 31.40 37.55 -28.22
C ASP A 248 32.76 38.19 -28.50
N LYS A 249 33.87 37.51 -28.16
CA LYS A 249 35.21 37.96 -28.53
C LYS A 249 35.37 38.06 -30.04
N GLU A 250 34.96 37.03 -30.79
CA GLU A 250 35.04 37.03 -32.26
C GLU A 250 34.19 38.15 -32.88
N ARG A 251 32.99 38.39 -32.35
CA ARG A 251 32.13 39.51 -32.78
C ARG A 251 32.80 40.86 -32.53
N HIS A 252 33.36 41.07 -31.35
CA HIS A 252 34.06 42.31 -31.02
C HIS A 252 35.29 42.53 -31.90
N THR A 253 36.10 41.49 -32.16
CA THR A 253 37.26 41.61 -33.05
C THR A 253 36.85 41.86 -34.50
N THR A 254 35.80 41.21 -34.97
CA THR A 254 35.29 41.39 -36.35
C THR A 254 34.73 42.81 -36.52
N GLN A 255 33.99 43.31 -35.53
CA GLN A 255 33.47 44.68 -35.55
C GLN A 255 34.60 45.71 -35.50
N ALA A 256 35.63 45.51 -34.68
CA ALA A 256 36.79 46.39 -34.60
C ALA A 256 37.55 46.43 -35.95
N LEU A 257 37.76 45.27 -36.58
CA LEU A 257 38.37 45.16 -37.91
C LEU A 257 37.53 45.87 -38.98
N ALA A 258 36.21 45.70 -38.96
CA ALA A 258 35.31 46.36 -39.92
C ALA A 258 35.33 47.89 -39.78
N VAL A 259 35.34 48.41 -38.54
CA VAL A 259 35.47 49.86 -38.29
C VAL A 259 36.82 50.38 -38.76
N ALA A 260 37.92 49.68 -38.44
CA ALA A 260 39.26 50.07 -38.87
C ALA A 260 39.38 50.13 -40.40
N LEU A 261 38.84 49.13 -41.10
CA LEU A 261 38.86 49.07 -42.56
C LEU A 261 38.03 50.21 -43.19
N GLY A 262 36.87 50.53 -42.60
CA GLY A 262 36.06 51.68 -43.01
C GLY A 262 36.79 53.02 -42.84
N VAL A 263 37.53 53.20 -41.74
CA VAL A 263 38.35 54.39 -41.49
C VAL A 263 39.49 54.52 -42.51
N VAL A 264 40.18 53.41 -42.84
CA VAL A 264 41.25 53.42 -43.85
C VAL A 264 40.73 53.81 -45.23
N ILE A 265 39.57 53.27 -45.63
CA ILE A 265 38.92 53.64 -46.91
C ILE A 265 38.56 55.13 -46.92
N LEU A 266 38.03 55.66 -45.80
CA LEU A 266 37.67 57.07 -45.70
C LEU A 266 38.88 57.99 -45.83
N ILE A 267 39.99 57.65 -45.16
CA ILE A 267 41.26 58.41 -45.24
C ILE A 267 41.85 58.33 -46.65
N GLY A 268 41.82 57.16 -47.29
CA GLY A 268 42.29 56.98 -48.66
C GLY A 268 41.49 57.82 -49.67
N LEU A 269 40.18 57.92 -49.50
CA LEU A 269 39.32 58.79 -50.33
C LEU A 269 39.66 60.28 -50.17
N TRP A 270 39.96 60.72 -48.95
CA TRP A 270 40.38 62.10 -48.68
C TRP A 270 41.76 62.45 -49.24
N ALA A 271 42.68 61.48 -49.34
CA ALA A 271 44.02 61.70 -49.87
C ALA A 271 44.09 61.75 -51.41
N VAL A 272 43.03 61.33 -52.10
CA VAL A 272 42.95 61.28 -53.58
C VAL A 272 42.17 62.49 -54.15
N LEU A 273 41.46 63.25 -53.32
CA LEU A 273 40.78 64.50 -53.68
C LEU A 273 41.71 65.70 -53.58
#